data_AF-E4MUY9-F1
#
_entry.id   AF-E4MUY9-F1
#
_cell.length_a   1.000
_cell.length_b   1.000
_cell.length_c   1.000
_cell.angle_alpha   90.00
_cell.angle_beta   90.00
_cell.angle_gamma   90.00
#
_symmetry.space_group_name_H-M   'P 1'
#
loop_
_entity.id
_entity.type
_entity.pdbx_description
1 polymer ?
#
loop_
_entity_poly.entity_id
_entity_poly.type
_entity_poly.pdbx_seq_one_letter_code
_entity_poly.pdbx_strand_id
1 'polypeptide(L)'
;MIVISDSNIIFSCFYTPNGVIASILKNKKNKLQFIAPSFLLEEVKEHLPEIMKDNLLTKRKANALLKEFTQNITFYELKDIKKTK
;
A
#
# COMPACT_ATOMS: atom_id res chain seq x y z
N MET A 1 13.79 -11.50 -2.68
CA MET A 1 14.20 -10.31 -1.90
C MET A 1 12.96 -9.79 -1.19
N ILE A 2 13.06 -9.47 0.09
CA ILE A 2 11.95 -8.93 0.88
C ILE A 2 12.09 -7.41 0.92
N VAL A 3 11.00 -6.70 0.68
CA VAL A 3 10.92 -5.24 0.72
C VAL A 3 9.95 -4.85 1.81
N ILE A 4 10.43 -4.07 2.77
CA ILE A 4 9.57 -3.45 3.79
C ILE A 4 9.00 -2.18 3.17
N SER A 5 7.69 -2.11 3.07
CA SER A 5 6.98 -1.00 2.44
C SER A 5 6.60 0.05 3.47
N ASP A 6 6.68 1.32 3.07
CA ASP A 6 6.18 2.49 3.78
C ASP A 6 4.82 2.94 3.17
N SER A 7 4.02 3.73 3.91
CA SER A 7 2.74 4.28 3.46
C SER A 7 2.91 5.12 2.18
N ASN A 8 4.03 5.84 2.09
CA ASN A 8 4.43 6.64 0.92
C ASN A 8 4.53 5.85 -0.38
N ILE A 9 4.89 4.57 -0.33
CA ILE A 9 4.93 3.71 -1.53
C ILE A 9 3.52 3.52 -2.08
N ILE A 10 2.53 3.34 -1.21
CA ILE A 10 1.12 3.22 -1.59
C ILE A 10 0.58 4.58 -2.06
N PHE A 11 0.93 5.69 -1.38
CA PHE A 11 0.56 7.04 -1.81
C PHE A 11 1.07 7.36 -3.22
N SER A 12 2.32 7.04 -3.51
CA SER A 12 2.90 7.22 -4.85
C SER A 12 2.13 6.47 -5.94
N CYS A 13 1.58 5.30 -5.60
CA CYS A 13 0.73 4.52 -6.50
C CYS A 13 -0.63 5.20 -6.76
N PHE A 14 -1.18 5.96 -5.81
CA PHE A 14 -2.40 6.73 -6.05
C PHE A 14 -2.19 7.92 -6.99
N TYR A 15 -1.07 8.64 -6.86
CA TYR A 15 -0.74 9.74 -7.76
C TYR A 15 -0.36 9.27 -9.16
N THR A 16 0.29 8.12 -9.27
CA THR A 16 0.69 7.52 -10.56
C THR A 16 0.31 6.03 -10.64
N PRO A 17 -0.97 5.70 -10.89
CA PRO A 17 -1.46 4.31 -10.90
C PRO A 17 -0.86 3.41 -12.00
N ASN A 18 -0.30 4.02 -13.04
CA ASN A 18 0.41 3.36 -14.14
C ASN A 18 1.92 3.62 -14.10
N GLY A 19 2.43 4.18 -13.00
CA GLY A 19 3.85 4.44 -12.82
C GLY A 19 4.67 3.19 -12.51
N VAL A 20 5.99 3.35 -12.48
CA VAL A 20 6.94 2.25 -12.23
C VAL A 20 6.65 1.56 -10.88
N ILE A 21 6.43 2.33 -9.81
CA ILE A 21 6.14 1.79 -8.47
C ILE A 21 4.84 0.96 -8.49
N ALA A 22 3.77 1.49 -9.05
CA ALA A 22 2.49 0.79 -9.17
C ALA A 22 2.63 -0.51 -9.99
N SER A 23 3.38 -0.48 -11.09
CA SER A 23 3.65 -1.68 -11.90
C SER A 23 4.41 -2.74 -11.10
N ILE A 24 5.45 -2.35 -10.36
CA ILE A 24 6.23 -3.26 -9.51
C ILE A 24 5.34 -3.88 -8.43
N LEU A 25 4.50 -3.10 -7.77
CA LEU A 25 3.63 -3.53 -6.68
C LEU A 25 2.52 -4.50 -7.16
N LYS A 26 1.98 -4.25 -8.36
CA LYS A 26 0.93 -5.09 -8.97
C LYS A 26 1.48 -6.38 -9.57
N ASN A 27 2.77 -6.42 -9.93
CA ASN A 27 3.35 -7.53 -10.67
C ASN A 27 3.54 -8.78 -9.78
N LYS A 28 2.62 -9.74 -9.92
CA LYS A 28 2.65 -11.05 -9.25
C LYS A 28 3.81 -11.97 -9.66
N LYS A 29 4.48 -11.70 -10.79
CA LYS A 29 5.61 -12.51 -11.28
C LYS A 29 6.97 -12.04 -10.74
N ASN A 30 7.00 -10.96 -9.94
CA ASN A 30 8.24 -10.46 -9.37
C ASN A 30 8.75 -11.36 -8.24
N LYS A 31 10.07 -11.54 -8.13
CA LYS A 31 10.76 -12.21 -7.01
C LYS A 31 10.78 -11.37 -5.70
N LEU A 32 9.95 -10.33 -5.65
CA LEU A 32 9.87 -9.35 -4.56
C LEU A 32 8.68 -9.68 -3.69
N GLN A 33 8.90 -9.77 -2.38
CA GLN A 33 7.84 -9.93 -1.39
C GLN A 33 7.71 -8.61 -0.63
N PHE A 34 6.51 -8.03 -0.65
CA PHE A 34 6.23 -6.80 0.10
C PHE A 34 5.68 -7.15 1.46
N ILE A 35 6.29 -6.60 2.51
CA ILE A 35 5.80 -6.73 3.88
C ILE A 35 5.58 -5.34 4.48
N ALA A 36 4.54 -5.20 5.28
CA ALA A 36 4.24 -3.96 5.99
C ALA A 36 3.56 -4.26 7.34
N PRO A 37 3.73 -3.42 8.36
CA PRO A 37 2.88 -3.48 9.54
C PRO A 37 1.42 -3.17 9.22
N SER A 38 0.48 -3.76 9.96
CA SER A 38 -0.97 -3.51 9.77
C SER A 38 -1.35 -2.04 9.96
N PHE A 39 -0.70 -1.31 10.88
CA PHE A 39 -0.97 0.11 11.13
C PHE A 39 -0.72 0.99 9.89
N LEU A 40 0.14 0.56 8.97
CA LEU A 40 0.42 1.27 7.73
C LEU A 40 -0.82 1.33 6.83
N LEU A 41 -1.64 0.27 6.84
CA LEU A 41 -2.91 0.28 6.12
C LEU A 41 -3.89 1.29 6.72
N GLU A 42 -3.88 1.46 8.04
CA GLU A 42 -4.74 2.44 8.72
C GLU A 42 -4.30 3.87 8.41
N GLU A 43 -3.00 4.15 8.43
CA GLU A 43 -2.44 5.44 8.00
C GLU A 43 -2.85 5.77 6.55
N VAL A 44 -2.79 4.78 5.65
CA VAL A 44 -3.22 5.00 4.26
C VAL A 44 -4.71 5.33 4.16
N LYS A 45 -5.56 4.68 4.97
CA LYS A 45 -7.00 4.97 5.01
C LYS A 45 -7.29 6.35 5.59
N GLU A 46 -6.53 6.77 6.60
CA GLU A 46 -6.67 8.07 7.25
C GLU A 46 -6.37 9.21 6.29
N HIS A 47 -5.31 9.09 5.48
CA HIS A 47 -4.92 10.09 4.47
C HIS A 47 -5.63 9.94 3.11
N LEU A 48 -6.38 8.85 2.90
CA LEU A 48 -7.11 8.61 1.64
C LEU A 48 -8.04 9.77 1.21
N PRO A 49 -8.78 10.45 2.12
CA PRO A 49 -9.62 11.58 1.76
C PRO A 49 -8.84 12.77 1.18
N GLU A 50 -7.61 13.02 1.65
CA GLU A 50 -6.75 14.09 1.16
C GLU A 50 -6.25 13.77 -0.25
N ILE A 51 -5.73 12.54 -0.44
CA ILE A 51 -5.27 12.04 -1.74
C ILE A 51 -6.40 12.04 -2.78
N MET A 52 -7.63 11.74 -2.35
CA MET A 52 -8.81 11.78 -3.21
C MET A 52 -9.18 13.19 -3.66
N LYS A 53 -8.99 14.21 -2.81
CA LYS A 53 -9.21 15.63 -3.17
C LYS A 53 -8.25 16.05 -4.27
N ASP A 54 -6.98 15.69 -4.14
CA ASP A 54 -5.93 16.11 -5.09
C ASP A 54 -6.04 15.42 -6.45
N ASN A 55 -6.53 14.17 -6.48
CA ASN A 55 -6.62 13.37 -7.70
C ASN A 55 -8.05 13.26 -8.28
N LEU A 56 -9.03 13.97 -7.71
CA LEU A 56 -10.45 13.93 -8.11
C LEU A 56 -11.03 12.50 -8.16
N LEU A 57 -10.53 11.62 -7.30
CA LEU A 57 -10.93 10.21 -7.26
C LEU A 57 -12.22 10.03 -6.48
N THR A 58 -13.19 9.33 -7.06
CA THR A 58 -14.37 8.87 -6.31
C THR A 58 -13.97 7.81 -5.27
N LYS A 59 -14.70 7.74 -4.15
CA LYS A 59 -14.48 6.75 -3.08
C LYS A 59 -14.45 5.30 -3.59
N ARG A 60 -15.31 4.98 -4.58
CA ARG A 60 -15.33 3.66 -5.22
C ARG A 60 -14.03 3.35 -5.95
N LYS A 61 -13.53 4.29 -6.76
CA LYS A 61 -12.26 4.12 -7.49
C LYS A 61 -11.08 4.03 -6.52
N ALA A 62 -11.04 4.89 -5.49
CA ALA A 62 -9.99 4.88 -4.48
C ALA A 62 -9.91 3.54 -3.74
N ASN A 63 -11.05 2.99 -3.31
CA ASN A 63 -11.09 1.67 -2.66
C ASN A 63 -10.70 0.53 -3.61
N ALA A 64 -11.07 0.61 -4.90
CA ALA A 64 -10.67 -0.39 -5.89
C ALA A 64 -9.14 -0.38 -6.09
N LEU A 65 -8.55 0.81 -6.24
CA LEU A 65 -7.10 1.00 -6.34
C LEU A 65 -6.38 0.54 -5.06
N LEU A 66 -6.88 0.90 -3.89
CA LEU A 66 -6.31 0.46 -2.62
C LEU A 66 -6.22 -1.06 -2.56
N LYS A 67 -7.31 -1.75 -2.90
CA LYS A 67 -7.37 -3.22 -2.92
C LYS A 67 -6.37 -3.79 -3.94
N GLU A 68 -6.24 -3.16 -5.10
CA GLU A 68 -5.30 -3.59 -6.14
C GLU A 68 -3.83 -3.43 -5.72
N PHE A 69 -3.49 -2.36 -5.00
CA PHE A 69 -2.13 -2.12 -4.52
C PHE A 69 -1.76 -2.98 -3.31
N THR A 70 -2.72 -3.22 -2.42
CA THR A 70 -2.50 -3.96 -1.18
C THR A 70 -2.58 -5.48 -1.33
N GLN A 71 -3.12 -6.00 -2.45
CA GLN A 71 -3.33 -7.44 -2.65
C GLN A 71 -2.04 -8.30 -2.58
N ASN A 72 -0.88 -7.71 -2.86
CA ASN A 72 0.41 -8.40 -2.90
C ASN A 72 1.30 -8.05 -1.70
N ILE A 73 0.77 -7.28 -0.73
CA ILE A 73 1.49 -6.91 0.50
C ILE A 73 1.04 -7.83 1.62
N THR A 74 2.00 -8.46 2.29
CA THR A 74 1.75 -9.23 3.51
C THR A 74 1.78 -8.28 4.70
N PHE A 75 0.67 -8.16 5.40
CA PHE A 75 0.56 -7.33 6.59
C PHE A 75 0.82 -8.14 7.86
N TYR A 76 1.59 -7.56 8.79
CA TYR A 76 1.86 -8.13 10.11
C TYR A 76 1.32 -7.22 11.20
N GLU A 77 0.60 -7.79 12.16
CA GLU A 77 0.13 -7.03 13.32
C GLU A 77 1.29 -6.75 14.28
N LEU A 78 1.26 -5.60 14.95
CA LEU A 78 2.26 -5.26 15.97
C LEU A 78 2.32 -6.31 17.09
N LYS A 79 1.18 -6.93 17.42
CA LYS A 79 1.09 -8.03 18.39
C LYS A 79 1.80 -9.31 17.94
N ASP A 80 1.95 -9.53 16.63
CA ASP A 80 2.61 -10.70 16.06
C ASP A 80 4.13 -10.51 16.01
N ILE A 81 4.59 -9.26 16.11
CA ILE A 81 6.00 -8.90 16.23
C ILE A 81 6.40 -9.02 17.70
N LYS A 82 6.89 -10.21 18.10
CA LYS A 82 7.43 -10.42 19.45
C LYS A 82 8.53 -9.40 19.73
N LYS A 83 8.34 -8.55 20.75
CA LYS A 83 9.43 -7.75 21.32
C LYS A 83 10.42 -8.71 21.99
N THR A 84 11.56 -8.94 21.36
CA THR A 84 12.71 -9.52 22.04
C THR A 84 13.14 -8.51 23.10
N LYS A 85 12.93 -8.85 24.39
CA LYS A 85 13.54 -8.15 25.51
C LYS A 85 14.99 -8.63 25.67
#